data_AF-A0A7Y3Z7T6-F1
#
_entry.id   AF-A0A7Y3Z7T6-F1
#
_cell.length_a   1.000
_cell.length_b   1.000
_cell.length_c   1.000
_cell.angle_alpha   90.00
_cell.angle_beta   90.00
_cell.angle_gamma   90.00
#
_symmetry.space_group_name_H-M   'P 1'
#
loop_
_entity.id
_entity.type
_entity.pdbx_description
1 polymer ?
#
loop_
_entity_poly.entity_id
_entity_poly.type
_entity_poly.pdbx_seq_one_letter_code
_entity_poly.pdbx_strand_id
1 'polypeptide(L)'
;MTIDREKVWRYMNISDGIFILNFILGVLFFWDSVLGVVGIWFAAFLCSGLGLRLYCKGKGMMRYGTINNVDENDTDTIMESYRAHRDTMIGSTIVVVIFTLYQLYQSIL
;
A
#
# COMPACT_ATOMS: atom_id res chain seq x y z
N MET A 1 -22.82 -5.70 0.46
CA MET A 1 -21.69 -6.43 -0.17
C MET A 1 -20.62 -6.60 0.89
N THR A 2 -20.21 -7.83 1.23
CA THR A 2 -19.26 -8.06 2.32
C THR A 2 -17.83 -8.03 1.79
N ILE A 3 -16.92 -7.30 2.45
CA ILE A 3 -15.51 -7.24 2.07
C ILE A 3 -14.85 -8.60 2.36
N ASP A 4 -14.26 -9.21 1.34
CA ASP A 4 -13.52 -10.47 1.45
C ASP A 4 -12.13 -10.23 2.06
N ARG A 5 -12.02 -10.41 3.37
CA ARG A 5 -10.78 -10.16 4.14
C ARG A 5 -9.62 -11.02 3.67
N GLU A 6 -9.86 -12.25 3.21
CA GLU A 6 -8.80 -13.13 2.75
C GLU A 6 -8.19 -12.62 1.44
N LYS A 7 -9.03 -12.19 0.48
CA LYS A 7 -8.55 -11.57 -0.75
C LYS A 7 -7.78 -10.28 -0.49
N VAL A 8 -8.24 -9.44 0.44
CA VAL A 8 -7.54 -8.20 0.82
C VAL A 8 -6.18 -8.51 1.43
N TRP A 9 -6.10 -9.51 2.30
CA TRP A 9 -4.84 -9.95 2.90
C TRP A 9 -3.85 -10.44 1.84
N ARG A 10 -4.30 -11.29 0.91
CA ARG A 10 -3.49 -11.76 -0.22
C ARG A 10 -3.00 -10.59 -1.08
N TYR A 11 -3.87 -9.64 -1.40
CA TYR A 11 -3.52 -8.45 -2.16
C TYR A 11 -2.42 -7.62 -1.48
N MET A 12 -2.53 -7.37 -0.16
CA MET A 12 -1.51 -6.63 0.57
C MET A 12 -0.15 -7.32 0.58
N ASN A 13 -0.13 -8.65 0.68
CA ASN A 13 1.12 -9.40 0.62
C ASN A 13 1.75 -9.37 -0.78
N ILE A 14 0.93 -9.39 -1.84
CA ILE A 14 1.42 -9.21 -3.22
C ILE A 14 2.02 -7.80 -3.38
N SER A 15 1.34 -6.76 -2.89
CA SER A 15 1.84 -5.39 -2.93
C SER A 15 3.17 -5.25 -2.19
N ASP A 16 3.28 -5.79 -0.97
CA ASP A 16 4.55 -5.82 -0.23
C ASP A 16 5.65 -6.54 -1.02
N GLY A 17 5.33 -7.68 -1.64
CA GLY A 17 6.27 -8.41 -2.48
C GLY A 17 6.80 -7.58 -3.64
N ILE A 18 5.93 -6.78 -4.28
CA ILE A 18 6.32 -5.83 -5.33
C ILE A 18 7.25 -4.75 -4.74
N PHE A 19 6.93 -4.18 -3.58
CA PHE A 19 7.79 -3.18 -2.94
C PHE A 19 9.18 -3.75 -2.59
N ILE A 20 9.24 -4.97 -2.06
CA ILE A 20 10.51 -5.66 -1.76
C ILE A 20 11.31 -5.88 -3.04
N LEU A 21 10.69 -6.33 -4.12
CA LEU A 21 11.35 -6.51 -5.40
C LEU A 21 11.93 -5.18 -5.93
N ASN A 22 11.15 -4.11 -5.91
CA ASN A 22 11.61 -2.78 -6.34
C ASN A 22 12.74 -2.25 -5.45
N PHE A 23 12.70 -2.54 -4.14
CA PHE A 23 13.77 -2.20 -3.23
C PHE A 23 15.06 -2.95 -3.56
N ILE A 24 14.99 -4.26 -3.81
CA ILE A 24 16.16 -5.06 -4.22
C ILE A 24 16.74 -4.54 -5.53
N LEU A 25 15.90 -4.21 -6.52
CA LEU A 25 16.36 -3.58 -7.77
C LEU A 25 17.02 -2.22 -7.51
N GLY A 26 16.46 -1.40 -6.63
CA GLY A 26 17.06 -0.13 -6.25
C GLY A 26 18.41 -0.26 -5.57
N VAL A 27 18.54 -1.23 -4.67
CA VAL A 27 19.83 -1.55 -4.03
C VAL A 27 20.88 -1.96 -5.08
N LEU A 28 20.51 -2.75 -6.08
CA LEU A 28 21.45 -3.29 -7.07
C LEU A 28 21.84 -2.30 -8.17
N PHE A 29 20.94 -1.39 -8.58
CA PHE A 29 21.13 -0.58 -9.78
C PHE A 29 21.09 0.94 -9.56
N PHE A 30 20.46 1.44 -8.48
CA PHE A 30 20.30 2.88 -8.23
C PHE A 30 20.31 3.20 -6.73
N TRP A 31 21.40 2.80 -6.05
CA TRP A 31 21.54 2.90 -4.59
C TRP A 31 21.24 4.31 -4.03
N ASP A 32 21.65 5.37 -4.73
CA ASP A 32 21.43 6.75 -4.29
C ASP A 32 19.94 7.15 -4.22
N SER A 33 19.11 6.52 -5.05
CA SER A 33 17.67 6.80 -5.17
C SER A 33 16.78 5.77 -4.45
N VAL A 34 17.37 4.73 -3.83
CA VAL A 34 16.61 3.63 -3.19
C VAL A 34 15.71 4.11 -2.05
N LEU A 35 16.09 5.21 -1.37
CA LEU A 35 15.28 5.81 -0.31
C LEU A 35 13.91 6.28 -0.82
N GLY A 36 13.77 6.60 -2.12
CA GLY A 36 12.48 6.92 -2.73
C GLY A 36 11.50 5.74 -2.69
N VAL A 37 11.98 4.52 -2.95
CA VAL A 37 11.18 3.29 -2.86
C VAL A 37 10.71 3.05 -1.43
N VAL A 38 11.61 3.21 -0.45
CA VAL A 38 11.29 3.07 0.97
C VAL A 38 10.28 4.12 1.42
N GLY A 39 10.44 5.37 0.97
CA GLY A 39 9.52 6.46 1.28
C GLY A 39 8.10 6.22 0.77
N ILE A 40 7.96 5.77 -0.48
CA ILE A 40 6.66 5.44 -1.07
C ILE A 40 6.01 4.27 -0.31
N TRP A 41 6.78 3.22 -0.01
CA TRP A 41 6.28 2.09 0.77
C TRP A 41 5.79 2.51 2.15
N PHE A 42 6.61 3.28 2.89
CA PHE A 42 6.30 3.71 4.24
C PHE A 42 5.05 4.60 4.28
N ALA A 43 4.93 5.54 3.34
CA ALA A 43 3.75 6.38 3.20
C ALA A 43 2.49 5.54 2.90
N ALA A 44 2.57 4.60 1.95
CA ALA A 44 1.46 3.71 1.62
C ALA A 44 1.06 2.83 2.81
N PHE A 45 2.03 2.32 3.54
CA PHE A 45 1.82 1.49 4.73
C PHE A 45 1.10 2.27 5.83
N LEU A 46 1.55 3.47 6.17
CA LEU A 46 0.92 4.29 7.20
C LEU A 46 -0.46 4.79 6.80
N CYS A 47 -0.62 5.27 5.56
CA CYS A 47 -1.88 5.84 5.11
C CYS A 47 -2.96 4.79 4.86
N SER A 48 -2.60 3.55 4.52
CA SER A 48 -3.60 2.55 4.10
C SER A 48 -3.27 1.10 4.42
N GLY A 49 -2.01 0.69 4.31
CA GLY A 49 -1.61 -0.70 4.58
C GLY A 49 -1.95 -1.15 6.01
N LEU A 50 -1.72 -0.29 7.01
CA LEU A 50 -2.01 -0.59 8.41
C LEU A 50 -3.52 -0.76 8.65
N GLY A 51 -4.34 0.18 8.17
CA GLY A 51 -5.80 0.16 8.33
C GLY A 51 -6.43 -1.11 7.73
N LEU A 52 -6.03 -1.48 6.51
CA LEU A 52 -6.51 -2.69 5.84
C LEU A 52 -6.09 -3.97 6.59
N ARG A 53 -4.86 -4.03 7.12
CA ARG A 53 -4.38 -5.19 7.91
C ARG A 53 -5.11 -5.35 9.21
N LEU A 54 -5.37 -4.26 9.92
CA LEU A 54 -6.13 -4.29 11.17
C LEU A 54 -7.57 -4.77 10.90
N TYR A 55 -8.18 -4.28 9.82
CA TYR A 55 -9.51 -4.73 9.40
C TYR A 55 -9.55 -6.23 9.06
N CYS A 56 -8.53 -6.75 8.35
CA CYS A 56 -8.44 -8.18 8.05
C CYS A 56 -8.30 -9.04 9.31
N LYS A 57 -7.69 -8.52 10.38
CA LYS A 57 -7.58 -9.19 11.69
C LYS A 57 -8.86 -9.09 12.54
N GLY A 58 -9.93 -8.52 11.98
CA GLY A 58 -11.23 -8.42 12.65
C GLY A 58 -11.41 -7.19 13.53
N LYS A 59 -10.49 -6.20 13.47
CA LYS A 59 -10.75 -4.87 14.04
C LYS A 59 -11.71 -4.09 13.14
N GLY A 60 -12.35 -3.05 13.68
CA GLY A 60 -13.13 -2.11 12.86
C GLY A 60 -12.28 -1.43 11.79
N MET A 61 -12.94 -0.89 10.76
CA MET A 61 -12.25 -0.19 9.68
C MET A 61 -11.88 1.21 10.15
N MET A 62 -10.61 1.60 9.97
CA MET A 62 -10.20 2.98 10.18
C MET A 62 -10.80 3.84 9.06
N ARG A 63 -11.40 4.97 9.43
CA ARG A 63 -11.94 5.90 8.44
C ARG A 63 -10.78 6.57 7.71
N TYR A 64 -10.82 6.51 6.38
CA TYR A 64 -9.75 7.03 5.54
C TYR A 64 -9.46 8.50 5.86
N GLY A 65 -8.18 8.86 6.06
CA GLY A 65 -7.76 10.22 6.40
C GLY A 65 -7.90 10.61 7.88
N THR A 66 -8.29 9.69 8.76
CA THR A 66 -8.39 9.92 10.21
C THR A 66 -7.49 8.97 11.00
N ILE A 67 -7.04 9.39 12.19
CA ILE A 67 -6.07 8.63 13.00
C ILE A 67 -6.76 7.77 14.09
N ASN A 68 -8.02 8.04 14.45
CA ASN A 68 -8.70 7.38 15.58
C ASN A 68 -10.20 7.09 15.39
N ASN A 69 -10.78 7.34 14.22
CA ASN A 69 -12.20 7.00 13.99
C ASN A 69 -12.28 5.60 13.39
N VAL A 70 -12.75 4.67 14.19
CA VAL A 70 -12.95 3.27 13.81
C VAL A 70 -14.44 3.03 13.71
N ASP A 71 -14.90 2.71 12.50
CA ASP A 71 -16.30 2.39 12.25
C ASP A 71 -16.49 0.87 12.30
N GLU A 72 -17.35 0.42 13.21
CA GLU A 72 -17.65 -1.01 13.42
C GLU A 72 -19.05 -1.41 12.94
N ASN A 73 -19.98 -0.45 12.88
CA ASN A 73 -21.41 -0.72 12.65
C ASN A 73 -21.99 -0.11 11.37
N ASP A 74 -21.32 0.88 10.77
CA ASP A 74 -21.79 1.55 9.55
C ASP A 74 -21.17 0.91 8.30
N THR A 75 -21.94 0.05 7.64
CA THR A 75 -21.48 -0.70 6.47
C THR A 75 -21.12 0.18 5.27
N ASP A 76 -21.75 1.35 5.12
CA ASP A 76 -21.50 2.23 3.98
C ASP A 76 -20.18 2.98 4.18
N THR A 77 -19.98 3.54 5.37
CA THR A 77 -18.73 4.22 5.73
C THR A 77 -17.52 3.26 5.72
N ILE A 78 -17.72 2.00 6.14
CA ILE A 78 -16.69 0.95 6.05
C ILE A 78 -16.34 0.65 4.58
N MET A 79 -17.33 0.56 3.69
CA MET A 79 -17.11 0.26 2.28
C MET A 79 -16.40 1.41 1.55
N GLU A 80 -16.76 2.67 1.85
CA GLU A 80 -16.07 3.84 1.30
C GLU A 80 -14.62 3.91 1.75
N SER A 81 -14.37 3.75 3.06
CA SER A 81 -13.01 3.76 3.62
C SER A 81 -12.16 2.61 3.06
N TYR A 82 -12.77 1.43 2.90
CA TYR A 82 -12.13 0.29 2.24
C TYR A 82 -11.69 0.62 0.81
N ARG A 83 -12.58 1.21 -0.01
CA ARG A 83 -12.25 1.58 -1.40
C ARG A 83 -11.11 2.58 -1.44
N ALA A 84 -11.16 3.62 -0.61
CA ALA A 84 -10.10 4.62 -0.54
C ALA A 84 -8.75 4.00 -0.13
N HIS A 85 -8.72 3.17 0.91
CA HIS A 85 -7.48 2.48 1.31
C HIS A 85 -6.93 1.55 0.22
N ARG A 86 -7.81 0.79 -0.44
CA ARG A 86 -7.43 -0.11 -1.53
C ARG A 86 -6.85 0.69 -2.70
N ASP A 87 -7.51 1.75 -3.12
CA ASP A 87 -7.10 2.55 -4.28
C ASP A 87 -5.77 3.26 -4.00
N THR A 88 -5.52 3.69 -2.76
CA THR A 88 -4.22 4.21 -2.33
C THR A 88 -3.11 3.17 -2.42
N MET A 89 -3.36 1.93 -1.96
CA MET A 89 -2.37 0.84 -2.10
C MET A 89 -2.10 0.49 -3.57
N ILE A 90 -3.12 0.51 -4.43
CA ILE A 90 -2.97 0.29 -5.87
C ILE A 90 -2.12 1.41 -6.46
N GLY A 91 -2.49 2.67 -6.19
CA GLY A 91 -1.80 3.85 -6.69
C GLY A 91 -0.33 3.88 -6.27
N SER A 92 -0.04 3.64 -4.99
CA SER A 92 1.34 3.61 -4.49
C SER A 92 2.17 2.47 -5.11
N THR A 93 1.56 1.31 -5.34
CA THR A 93 2.22 0.18 -6.00
C THR A 93 2.56 0.51 -7.45
N ILE A 94 1.68 1.20 -8.17
CA ILE A 94 1.95 1.65 -9.55
C ILE A 94 3.07 2.69 -9.55
N VAL A 95 3.00 3.67 -8.66
CA VAL A 95 4.01 4.74 -8.56
C VAL A 95 5.40 4.18 -8.28
N VAL A 96 5.53 3.21 -7.36
CA VAL A 96 6.84 2.62 -7.05
C VAL A 96 7.43 1.83 -8.21
N VAL A 97 6.58 1.15 -9.00
CA VAL A 97 7.01 0.43 -10.20
C VAL A 97 7.49 1.42 -11.28
N ILE A 98 6.71 2.48 -11.55
CA ILE A 98 7.10 3.51 -12.51
C ILE A 98 8.41 4.20 -12.08
N PHE A 99 8.52 4.56 -10.81
CA PHE A 99 9.74 5.15 -10.25
C PHE A 99 10.95 4.25 -10.46
N THR A 100 10.81 2.96 -10.16
CA THR A 100 11.90 1.97 -10.31
C THR A 100 12.28 1.77 -11.77
N LEU A 101 11.32 1.67 -12.69
CA LEU A 101 11.59 1.59 -14.12
C LEU A 101 12.31 2.83 -14.65
N TYR A 102 11.90 4.02 -14.19
CA TYR A 102 12.55 5.27 -14.56
C TYR A 102 14.01 5.32 -14.07
N GLN A 103 14.26 4.96 -12.80
CA GLN A 103 15.62 4.93 -12.26
C GLN A 103 16.49 3.88 -12.97
N LEU A 104 15.94 2.68 -13.24
CA LEU A 104 16.66 1.66 -14.03
C LEU A 104 17.03 2.16 -15.43
N TYR A 105 16.12 2.87 -16.10
CA TYR A 105 16.40 3.46 -17.41
C TYR A 105 17.54 4.50 -17.34
N GLN A 106 17.55 5.34 -16.29
CA GLN A 106 18.64 6.31 -16.06
C GLN A 106 19.97 5.66 -15.66
N SER A 107 19.94 4.51 -14.98
CA SER A 107 21.18 3.80 -14.59
C SER A 107 21.85 3.04 -15.73
N ILE A 108 21.10 2.70 -16.79
CA ILE A 108 21.62 1.95 -17.96
C ILE A 108 22.19 2.88 -19.03
N LEU A 109 21.71 4.13 -19.10
CA LEU A 109 21.99 5.10 -20.15
C LEU A 109 23.07 6.09 -19.72
#